data_AF-A0A7X8SJ16-F1
#
_entry.id   AF-A0A7X8SJ16-F1
#
_cell.length_a   1.000
_cell.length_b   1.000
_cell.length_c   1.000
_cell.angle_alpha   90.00
_cell.angle_beta   90.00
_cell.angle_gamma   90.00
#
_symmetry.space_group_name_H-M   'P 1'
#
loop_
_entity.id
_entity.type
_entity.pdbx_description
1 polymer ?
#
loop_
_entity_poly.entity_id
_entity_poly.type
_entity_poly.pdbx_seq_one_letter_code
_entity_poly.pdbx_strand_id
1 'polypeptide(L)'
;MLELQLKQFGSLLRKSKLSLIGLSILNILMISLENGDLSEKVISTLLSILYIVVALRMGNHPKASLVFLVIVHLLFNSFLLSVDVSYFIQQCVGTGVELFVIIYFIKKINAIELSIVSLEKI
;
A
#
# COMPACT_ATOMS: atom_id res chain seq x y z
N MET A 1 -23.74 -4.49 18.15
CA MET A 1 -22.47 -5.19 17.83
C MET A 1 -22.03 -4.96 16.38
N LEU A 2 -22.92 -5.16 15.41
CA LEU A 2 -22.66 -4.88 13.98
C LEU A 2 -22.28 -3.41 13.69
N GLU A 3 -23.02 -2.44 14.25
CA GLU A 3 -22.71 -1.00 14.07
C GLU A 3 -21.29 -0.63 14.54
N LEU A 4 -20.83 -1.26 15.63
CA LEU A 4 -19.47 -1.06 16.16
C LEU A 4 -18.41 -1.63 15.19
N GLN A 5 -18.65 -2.81 14.61
CA GLN A 5 -17.75 -3.41 13.60
C GLN A 5 -17.71 -2.57 12.32
N LEU A 6 -18.84 -2.03 11.86
CA LEU A 6 -18.90 -1.14 10.71
C LEU A 6 -18.18 0.20 10.96
N LYS A 7 -18.34 0.79 12.15
CA LYS A 7 -17.57 1.99 12.54
C LYS A 7 -16.06 1.72 12.59
N GLN A 8 -15.66 0.56 13.13
CA GLN A 8 -14.25 0.13 13.15
C GLN A 8 -13.71 -0.07 11.73
N PHE A 9 -14.48 -0.71 10.85
CA PHE A 9 -14.13 -0.89 9.44
C PHE A 9 -13.94 0.45 8.73
N GLY A 10 -14.90 1.37 8.85
CA GLY A 10 -14.81 2.71 8.26
C GLY A 10 -13.61 3.51 8.77
N SER A 11 -13.29 3.41 10.07
CA SER A 11 -12.09 4.03 10.65
C SER A 11 -10.80 3.43 10.08
N LEU A 12 -10.74 2.10 9.96
CA LEU A 12 -9.59 1.39 9.39
C LEU A 12 -9.37 1.76 7.91
N LEU A 13 -10.44 1.86 7.12
CA LEU A 13 -10.37 2.30 5.73
C LEU A 13 -9.80 3.71 5.62
N ARG A 14 -10.28 4.64 6.45
CA ARG A 14 -9.78 6.02 6.45
C ARG A 14 -8.29 6.07 6.81
N LYS A 15 -7.87 5.33 7.84
CA LYS A 15 -6.44 5.24 8.22
C LYS A 15 -5.59 4.67 7.09
N SER A 16 -6.05 3.59 6.46
CA SER A 16 -5.34 2.96 5.34
C SER A 16 -5.16 3.92 4.15
N LYS A 17 -6.21 4.65 3.79
CA LYS A 17 -6.15 5.69 2.74
C LYS A 17 -5.14 6.79 3.08
N LEU A 18 -5.17 7.29 4.30
CA LEU A 18 -4.24 8.34 4.75
C LEU A 18 -2.80 7.83 4.77
N SER A 19 -2.56 6.58 5.18
CA SER A 19 -1.22 5.97 5.13
C SER A 19 -0.70 5.87 3.70
N LEU A 20 -1.53 5.46 2.73
CA LEU A 20 -1.13 5.40 1.32
C LEU A 20 -0.84 6.80 0.74
N ILE A 21 -1.64 7.80 1.07
CA ILE A 21 -1.39 9.18 0.68
C ILE A 21 -0.09 9.69 1.32
N GLY A 22 0.14 9.39 2.60
CA GLY A 22 1.36 9.72 3.31
C GLY A 22 2.60 9.09 2.67
N LEU A 23 2.52 7.81 2.29
CA LEU A 23 3.58 7.12 1.54
C LEU A 23 3.84 7.79 0.19
N SER A 24 2.80 8.22 -0.54
CA SER A 24 2.97 8.97 -1.79
C SER A 24 3.70 10.30 -1.58
N ILE A 25 3.35 11.06 -0.54
CA ILE A 25 4.00 12.35 -0.26
C ILE A 25 5.47 12.11 0.13
N LEU A 26 5.72 11.14 1.00
CA LEU A 26 7.06 10.81 1.45
C LEU A 26 7.93 10.37 0.26
N ASN A 27 7.39 9.55 -0.63
CA ASN A 27 8.11 9.10 -1.83
C ASN A 27 8.44 10.29 -2.75
N ILE A 28 7.51 11.23 -2.99
CA ILE A 28 7.78 12.46 -3.76
C ILE A 28 8.85 13.34 -3.10
N LEU A 29 8.83 13.46 -1.77
CA LEU A 29 9.84 14.22 -1.03
C LEU A 29 11.22 13.58 -1.14
N MET A 30 11.31 12.25 -1.04
CA MET A 30 12.57 11.52 -1.19
C MET A 30 13.14 11.67 -2.60
N ILE A 31 12.32 11.60 -3.66
CA ILE A 31 12.74 11.91 -5.04
C ILE A 31 13.36 13.31 -5.16
N SER A 32 12.84 14.28 -4.41
CA SER A 32 13.31 15.67 -4.46
C SER A 32 14.62 15.88 -3.70
N LEU A 33 14.93 15.00 -2.74
CA LEU A 33 16.14 15.04 -1.91
C LEU A 33 17.26 14.14 -2.45
N GLU A 34 16.91 13.04 -3.12
CA GLU A 34 17.84 12.13 -3.75
C GLU A 34 18.32 12.69 -5.10
N ASN A 35 19.64 12.71 -5.32
CA ASN A 35 20.24 12.92 -6.63
C ASN A 35 20.09 11.66 -7.50
N GLY A 36 18.88 11.12 -7.57
CA GLY A 36 18.57 9.94 -8.36
C GLY A 36 18.57 10.24 -9.86
N ASP A 37 18.94 9.24 -10.65
CA ASP A 37 18.90 9.31 -12.11
C ASP A 37 17.46 9.49 -12.62
N LEU A 38 17.31 9.98 -13.85
CA LEU A 38 15.99 10.24 -14.46
C LEU A 38 15.06 9.01 -14.38
N SER A 39 15.61 7.81 -14.56
CA SER A 39 14.90 6.53 -14.45
C SER A 39 14.29 6.31 -13.07
N GLU A 40 15.06 6.54 -12.00
CA GLU A 40 14.63 6.41 -10.61
C GLU A 40 13.51 7.40 -10.29
N LYS A 41 13.63 8.64 -10.79
CA LYS A 41 12.61 9.69 -10.59
C LYS A 41 11.29 9.34 -11.27
N VAL A 42 11.32 8.83 -12.50
CA VAL A 42 10.13 8.38 -13.24
C VAL A 42 9.44 7.23 -12.50
N ILE A 43 10.22 6.25 -12.07
CA ILE A 43 9.75 5.08 -11.33
C ILE A 43 9.07 5.47 -10.02
N SER A 44 9.73 6.27 -9.19
CA SER A 44 9.18 6.65 -7.89
C SER A 44 7.96 7.56 -8.03
N THR A 45 7.89 8.36 -9.10
CA THR A 45 6.68 9.14 -9.44
C THR A 45 5.51 8.22 -9.81
N LEU A 46 5.75 7.20 -10.64
CA LEU A 46 4.73 6.21 -10.99
C LEU A 46 4.23 5.45 -9.75
N LEU A 47 5.13 5.06 -8.85
CA LEU A 47 4.78 4.39 -7.59
C LEU A 47 3.95 5.31 -6.67
N SER A 48 4.29 6.59 -6.62
CA SER A 48 3.53 7.61 -5.87
C SER A 48 2.11 7.77 -6.41
N ILE A 49 1.95 7.89 -7.72
CA ILE A 49 0.63 7.94 -8.37
C ILE A 49 -0.16 6.66 -8.09
N LEU A 50 0.48 5.50 -8.13
CA LEU A 50 -0.15 4.22 -7.82
C LEU A 50 -0.75 4.21 -6.41
N TYR A 51 -0.01 4.71 -5.40
CA TYR A 51 -0.53 4.82 -4.03
C TYR A 51 -1.79 5.66 -3.95
N ILE A 52 -1.83 6.81 -4.65
CA ILE A 52 -3.01 7.67 -4.69
C ILE A 52 -4.19 6.94 -5.34
N VAL A 53 -3.97 6.31 -6.50
CA VAL A 53 -5.02 5.57 -7.22
C VAL A 53 -5.60 4.44 -6.35
N VAL A 54 -4.73 3.68 -5.68
CA VAL A 54 -5.13 2.60 -4.77
C VAL A 54 -5.90 3.16 -3.57
N ALA A 55 -5.45 4.27 -2.98
CA ALA A 55 -6.17 4.94 -1.89
C ALA A 55 -7.57 5.39 -2.29
N LEU A 56 -7.76 5.90 -3.51
CA LEU A 56 -9.08 6.28 -4.02
C LEU A 56 -9.98 5.04 -4.19
N ARG A 57 -9.44 3.94 -4.72
CA ARG A 57 -10.20 2.68 -4.94
C ARG A 57 -10.51 1.88 -3.68
N MET A 58 -9.81 2.12 -2.56
CA MET A 58 -10.06 1.43 -1.29
C MET A 58 -11.49 1.60 -0.75
N GLY A 59 -12.26 2.59 -1.23
CA GLY A 59 -13.67 2.74 -0.82
C GLY A 59 -14.58 1.59 -1.27
N ASN A 60 -14.27 0.97 -2.41
CA ASN A 60 -15.12 -0.06 -3.02
C ASN A 60 -14.54 -1.46 -2.82
N HIS A 61 -13.22 -1.62 -2.96
CA HIS A 61 -12.57 -2.94 -2.91
C HIS A 61 -11.28 -2.91 -2.07
N PRO A 62 -11.37 -2.67 -0.75
CA PRO A 62 -10.20 -2.39 0.08
C PRO A 62 -9.17 -3.52 0.10
N LYS A 63 -9.60 -4.77 0.27
CA LYS A 63 -8.72 -5.94 0.27
C LYS A 63 -8.06 -6.14 -1.10
N ALA A 64 -8.84 -6.10 -2.18
CA ALA A 64 -8.31 -6.27 -3.53
C ALA A 64 -7.33 -5.15 -3.92
N SER A 65 -7.62 -3.91 -3.53
CA SER A 65 -6.74 -2.75 -3.73
C SER A 65 -5.38 -2.92 -3.04
N LEU A 66 -5.37 -3.40 -1.79
CA LEU A 66 -4.11 -3.65 -1.06
C LEU A 66 -3.35 -4.86 -1.61
N VAL A 67 -4.04 -5.94 -1.99
CA VAL A 67 -3.42 -7.12 -2.62
C VAL A 67 -2.80 -6.74 -3.97
N PHE A 68 -3.50 -5.94 -4.78
CA PHE A 68 -2.95 -5.40 -6.02
C PHE A 68 -1.66 -4.62 -5.78
N LEU A 69 -1.62 -3.80 -4.74
CA LEU A 69 -0.43 -3.03 -4.38
C LEU A 69 0.77 -3.95 -4.02
N VAL A 70 0.53 -5.02 -3.26
CA VAL A 70 1.56 -6.04 -2.96
C VAL A 70 2.09 -6.68 -4.25
N ILE A 71 1.21 -7.08 -5.16
CA ILE A 71 1.62 -7.69 -6.43
C ILE A 71 2.48 -6.72 -7.24
N VAL A 72 2.07 -5.45 -7.34
CA VAL A 72 2.85 -4.44 -8.06
C VAL A 72 4.22 -4.25 -7.43
N HIS A 73 4.34 -4.22 -6.10
CA HIS A 73 5.63 -4.10 -5.41
C HIS A 73 6.56 -5.27 -5.70
N LEU A 74 6.03 -6.50 -5.68
CA LEU A 74 6.82 -7.70 -5.96
C LEU A 74 7.30 -7.74 -7.41
N LEU A 75 6.41 -7.42 -8.36
CA LEU A 75 6.77 -7.33 -9.79
C LEU A 75 7.81 -6.24 -10.03
N PHE A 76 7.62 -5.09 -9.41
CA PHE A 76 8.52 -3.95 -9.53
C PHE A 76 9.92 -4.26 -8.97
N ASN A 77 10.00 -4.85 -7.78
CA ASN A 77 11.29 -5.28 -7.20
C ASN A 77 11.97 -6.37 -8.03
N SER A 78 11.20 -7.29 -8.60
CA SER A 78 11.74 -8.32 -9.52
C SER A 78 12.33 -7.70 -10.78
N PHE A 79 11.67 -6.66 -11.32
CA PHE A 79 12.18 -5.90 -12.45
C PHE A 79 13.45 -5.13 -12.09
N LEU A 80 13.47 -4.43 -10.95
CA LEU A 80 14.67 -3.72 -10.48
C LEU A 80 15.87 -4.65 -10.31
N LEU A 81 15.67 -5.83 -9.71
CA LEU A 81 16.72 -6.83 -9.55
C LEU A 81 17.39 -7.21 -10.89
N SER A 82 16.62 -7.20 -11.98
CA SER A 82 17.13 -7.53 -13.32
C SER A 82 17.81 -6.37 -14.05
N VAL A 83 17.53 -5.12 -13.66
CA VAL A 83 18.01 -3.92 -14.34
C VAL A 83 19.15 -3.24 -13.58
N ASP A 84 18.99 -3.07 -12.28
CA ASP A 84 19.96 -2.40 -11.40
C ASP A 84 19.93 -3.01 -9.99
N VAL A 85 20.90 -3.87 -9.73
CA VAL A 85 21.05 -4.57 -8.44
C VAL A 85 21.39 -3.60 -7.30
N SER A 86 22.13 -2.52 -7.58
CA SER A 86 22.52 -1.55 -6.56
C SER A 86 21.31 -0.75 -6.10
N TYR A 87 20.50 -0.26 -7.04
CA TYR A 87 19.25 0.42 -6.74
C TYR A 87 18.23 -0.53 -6.10
N PHE A 88 18.17 -1.79 -6.54
CA PHE A 88 17.33 -2.83 -5.92
C PHE A 88 17.65 -3.03 -4.43
N ILE A 89 18.93 -3.10 -4.04
CA ILE A 89 19.33 -3.27 -2.63
C ILE A 89 18.87 -2.09 -1.79
N GLN A 90 18.99 -0.87 -2.31
CA GLN A 90 18.54 0.35 -1.64
C GLN A 90 17.00 0.39 -1.47
N GLN A 91 16.27 0.00 -2.53
CA GLN A 91 14.81 -0.03 -2.53
C GLN A 91 14.20 -1.18 -1.71
N CYS A 92 14.93 -2.28 -1.53
CA CYS A 92 14.46 -3.47 -0.81
C CYS A 92 14.04 -3.15 0.63
N VAL A 93 14.79 -2.28 1.33
CA VAL A 93 14.47 -1.90 2.71
C VAL A 93 13.19 -1.07 2.76
N GLY A 94 13.06 -0.08 1.88
CA GLY A 94 11.84 0.75 1.75
C GLY A 94 10.62 -0.10 1.41
N THR A 95 10.73 -0.92 0.36
CA THR A 95 9.70 -1.86 -0.07
C THR A 95 9.30 -2.81 1.07
N GLY A 96 10.26 -3.31 1.84
CA GLY A 96 9.98 -4.21 2.96
C GLY A 96 9.09 -3.57 4.03
N VAL A 97 9.36 -2.31 4.38
CA VAL A 97 8.54 -1.53 5.31
C VAL A 97 7.15 -1.29 4.74
N GLU A 98 7.05 -0.91 3.47
CA GLU A 98 5.78 -0.68 2.78
C GLU A 98 4.92 -1.95 2.75
N LEU A 99 5.51 -3.09 2.36
CA LEU A 99 4.83 -4.39 2.35
C LEU A 99 4.36 -4.79 3.74
N PHE A 100 5.16 -4.56 4.78
CA PHE A 100 4.74 -4.84 6.16
C PHE A 100 3.49 -4.03 6.54
N VAL A 101 3.46 -2.73 6.22
CA VAL A 101 2.31 -1.85 6.49
C VAL A 101 1.08 -2.31 5.70
N ILE A 102 1.24 -2.67 4.43
CA ILE A 102 0.14 -3.13 3.57
C ILE A 102 -0.43 -4.47 4.09
N ILE A 103 0.43 -5.44 4.43
CA ILE A 103 0.03 -6.74 4.97
C ILE A 103 -0.69 -6.57 6.31
N TYR A 104 -0.23 -5.66 7.17
CA TYR A 104 -0.90 -5.33 8.42
C TYR A 104 -2.36 -4.88 8.19
N PHE A 105 -2.59 -3.99 7.21
CA PHE A 105 -3.95 -3.55 6.88
C PHE A 105 -4.81 -4.67 6.29
N ILE A 106 -4.26 -5.51 5.41
CA ILE A 106 -4.96 -6.68 4.87
C ILE A 106 -5.44 -7.60 6.00
N LYS A 107 -4.55 -7.90 6.96
CA LYS A 107 -4.88 -8.77 8.10
C LYS A 107 -6.01 -8.17 8.96
N LYS A 108 -5.98 -6.85 9.20
CA LYS A 108 -7.01 -6.15 9.97
C LYS A 108 -8.36 -6.12 9.25
N ILE A 109 -8.36 -5.86 7.94
CA ILE A 109 -9.57 -5.90 7.11
C ILE A 109 -10.18 -7.30 7.15
N ASN A 110 -9.37 -8.35 6.95
CA ASN A 110 -9.85 -9.74 6.94
C ASN A 110 -10.44 -10.16 8.29
N ALA A 111 -9.87 -9.71 9.41
CA ALA A 111 -10.40 -10.00 10.74
C ALA A 111 -11.78 -9.37 10.98
N ILE A 112 -12.01 -8.15 10.46
CA ILE A 112 -13.30 -7.46 10.58
C ILE A 112 -14.32 -8.06 9.60
N GLU A 113 -13.92 -8.42 8.38
CA GLU A 113 -14.82 -9.13 7.44
C GLU A 113 -15.31 -10.46 8.03
N LEU A 114 -14.42 -11.24 8.65
CA LEU A 114 -14.78 -12.49 9.33
C LEU A 114 -15.74 -12.27 10.51
N SER A 115 -15.54 -11.21 11.31
CA SER A 115 -16.43 -10.92 12.43
C SER A 115 -17.82 -10.50 11.96
N ILE A 116 -17.93 -9.71 10.88
CA ILE A 116 -19.21 -9.32 10.27
C ILE A 116 -19.96 -10.57 9.76
N VAL A 117 -19.30 -11.43 8.98
CA VAL A 117 -19.91 -12.67 8.46
C VAL A 117 -20.37 -13.59 9.59
N SER A 118 -19.65 -13.64 10.71
CA SER A 118 -20.07 -14.44 11.87
C SER A 118 -21.31 -13.89 12.57
N LEU A 119 -21.51 -12.57 12.55
CA LEU A 119 -22.68 -11.91 13.13
C LEU A 119 -23.92 -12.03 12.24
N GLU A 120 -23.75 -12.09 10.91
CA GLU A 120 -24.86 -12.31 9.97
C GLU A 120 -25.47 -13.72 10.04
N LYS A 121 -24.74 -14.68 10.62
CA LYS A 121 -25.20 -16.07 10.79
C LYS A 121 -25.99 -16.31 12.08
N ILE A 122 -26.10 -15.31 12.95
CA ILE A 122 -26.83 -15.35 14.24
C ILE A 122 -28.16 -14.61 14.06
#